data_AF-A0A8R1W6K6-F1
#
_entry.id   AF-A0A8R1W6K6-F1
#
_cell.length_a   1.000
_cell.length_b   1.000
_cell.length_c   1.000
_cell.angle_alpha   90.00
_cell.angle_beta   90.00
_cell.angle_gamma   90.00
#
_symmetry.space_group_name_H-M   'P 1'
#
loop_
_entity.id
_entity.type
_entity.pdbx_description
1 polymer ?
#
loop_
_entity_poly.entity_id
_entity_poly.type
_entity_poly.pdbx_seq_one_letter_code
_entity_poly.pdbx_strand_id
1 'polypeptide(L)'
;MDKCSLIDFLLLRPKSKDITLEVLQHMILQKRSNLIEIGNVFDHLNIVYKKHLNNHIMNTSPLPNDYMIVAESLQCKVVIEQLDVYMHVFVKLVDKLENTKDDKKFTVSILVEYIRSLTDNKITIEHFLYELLINCLVINKMYYQLHQMVQYHIVIDSKPLACLLLSLESLYSPAHQMALDMLHRLNTAHEEIVEVLLSKKQVIPSMRYMSKHNMLDHSTYRKLTEIAISTDNSKILHSTKEEFVQRKVTSNDELDTNTKG
;
A
#
# COMPACT_ATOMS: atom_id res chain seq x y z
N MET A 1 -15.09 23.78 -25.17
CA MET A 1 -13.63 23.61 -25.05
C MET A 1 -13.42 22.25 -24.41
N ASP A 2 -12.59 21.40 -25.01
CA ASP A 2 -12.29 20.08 -24.46
C ASP A 2 -11.54 20.22 -23.11
N LYS A 3 -11.91 19.40 -22.13
CA LYS A 3 -11.41 19.48 -20.75
C LYS A 3 -9.94 19.10 -20.66
N CYS A 4 -9.50 18.11 -21.46
CA CYS A 4 -8.09 17.76 -21.57
C CYS A 4 -7.30 18.93 -22.18
N SER A 5 -7.81 19.53 -23.26
CA SER A 5 -7.20 20.71 -23.87
C SER A 5 -7.07 21.90 -22.91
N LEU A 6 -8.04 22.11 -22.00
CA LEU A 6 -7.94 23.13 -20.95
C LEU A 6 -6.81 22.82 -19.96
N ILE A 7 -6.70 21.57 -19.51
CA ILE A 7 -5.64 21.15 -18.59
C ILE A 7 -4.27 21.27 -19.25
N ASP A 8 -4.12 20.81 -20.50
CA ASP A 8 -2.87 20.95 -21.26
C ASP A 8 -2.46 22.42 -21.40
N PHE A 9 -3.41 23.29 -21.71
CA PHE A 9 -3.17 24.73 -21.77
C PHE A 9 -2.69 25.28 -20.42
N LEU A 10 -3.29 24.85 -19.31
CA LEU A 10 -2.89 25.29 -17.98
C LEU A 10 -1.50 24.78 -17.60
N LEU A 11 -1.15 23.54 -17.92
CA LEU A 11 0.17 22.94 -17.63
C LEU A 11 1.32 23.65 -18.37
N LEU A 12 1.05 24.23 -19.53
CA LEU A 12 2.01 25.05 -20.29
C LEU A 12 2.17 26.48 -19.73
N ARG A 13 1.22 26.96 -18.93
CA ARG A 13 1.24 28.31 -18.37
C ARG A 13 2.09 28.37 -17.09
N PRO A 14 3.03 29.32 -16.94
CA PRO A 14 3.78 29.46 -15.70
C PRO A 14 2.85 29.92 -14.57
N LYS A 15 3.13 29.47 -13.34
CA LYS A 15 2.38 29.84 -12.11
C LYS A 15 0.88 29.52 -12.16
N SER A 16 0.49 28.47 -12.86
CA SER A 16 -0.91 28.01 -12.98
C SER A 16 -1.25 26.80 -12.11
N LYS A 17 -0.34 26.36 -11.23
CA LYS A 17 -0.50 25.15 -10.41
C LYS A 17 -1.81 25.16 -9.62
N ASP A 18 -2.04 26.22 -8.86
CA ASP A 18 -3.23 26.36 -8.02
C ASP A 18 -4.51 26.38 -8.86
N ILE A 19 -4.49 27.12 -9.98
CA ILE A 19 -5.63 27.20 -10.93
C ILE A 19 -5.91 25.82 -11.54
N THR A 20 -4.88 25.06 -11.92
CA THR A 20 -5.02 23.71 -12.47
C THR A 20 -5.68 22.78 -11.44
N LEU A 21 -5.26 22.85 -10.19
CA LEU A 21 -5.82 22.07 -9.09
C LEU A 21 -7.26 22.48 -8.77
N GLU A 22 -7.58 23.77 -8.78
CA GLU A 22 -8.94 24.28 -8.62
C GLU A 22 -9.87 23.80 -9.75
N VAL A 23 -9.41 23.86 -11.00
CA VAL A 23 -10.17 23.36 -12.16
C VAL A 23 -10.43 21.87 -12.04
N LEU A 24 -9.38 21.08 -11.73
CA LEU A 24 -9.49 19.63 -11.50
C LEU A 24 -10.49 19.30 -10.38
N GLN A 25 -10.38 20.02 -9.27
CA GLN A 25 -11.30 19.90 -8.15
C GLN A 25 -12.74 20.22 -8.55
N HIS A 26 -12.99 21.34 -9.24
CA HIS A 26 -14.33 21.73 -9.65
C HIS A 26 -14.93 20.69 -10.63
N MET A 27 -14.12 20.14 -11.53
CA MET A 27 -14.54 19.09 -12.45
C MET A 27 -15.02 17.83 -11.71
N ILE A 28 -14.28 17.41 -10.69
CA ILE A 28 -14.55 16.20 -9.90
C ILE A 28 -15.70 16.44 -8.91
N LEU A 29 -15.60 17.46 -8.06
CA LEU A 29 -16.55 17.69 -6.96
C LEU A 29 -17.93 18.14 -7.43
N GLN A 30 -18.00 18.93 -8.50
CA GLN A 30 -19.28 19.39 -9.07
C GLN A 30 -19.87 18.39 -10.08
N LYS A 31 -19.24 17.22 -10.26
CA LYS A 31 -19.65 16.19 -11.24
C LYS A 31 -19.89 16.75 -12.64
N ARG A 32 -19.12 17.75 -13.04
CA ARG A 32 -19.21 18.30 -14.40
C ARG A 32 -18.65 17.33 -15.44
N SER A 33 -17.98 16.27 -15.00
CA SER A 33 -17.33 15.28 -15.83
C SER A 33 -17.72 13.86 -15.45
N ASN A 34 -17.78 12.99 -16.45
CA ASN A 34 -17.89 11.55 -16.24
C ASN A 34 -16.52 10.94 -15.91
N LEU A 35 -16.51 9.67 -15.48
CA LEU A 35 -15.28 8.98 -15.04
C LEU A 35 -14.22 8.90 -16.16
N ILE A 36 -14.63 8.69 -17.41
CA ILE A 36 -13.72 8.56 -18.56
C ILE A 36 -13.00 9.89 -18.80
N GLU A 37 -13.73 11.01 -18.78
CA GLU A 37 -13.15 12.34 -18.91
C GLU A 37 -12.17 12.65 -17.77
N ILE A 38 -12.49 12.24 -16.53
CA ILE A 38 -11.60 12.41 -15.38
C ILE A 38 -10.34 11.56 -15.54
N GLY A 39 -10.48 10.31 -16.00
CA GLY A 39 -9.35 9.42 -16.28
C GLY A 39 -8.40 9.99 -17.33
N ASN A 40 -8.93 10.50 -18.44
CA ASN A 40 -8.12 11.15 -19.47
C ASN A 40 -7.35 12.36 -18.92
N VAL A 41 -7.98 13.16 -18.06
CA VAL A 41 -7.32 14.29 -17.41
C VAL A 41 -6.19 13.83 -16.49
N PHE A 42 -6.40 12.77 -15.70
CA PHE A 42 -5.32 12.18 -14.90
C PHE A 42 -4.17 11.67 -15.76
N ASP A 43 -4.46 11.05 -16.90
CA ASP A 43 -3.44 10.56 -17.82
C ASP A 43 -2.59 11.72 -18.36
N HIS A 44 -3.20 12.84 -18.75
CA HIS A 44 -2.46 14.03 -19.18
C HIS A 44 -1.57 14.62 -18.07
N LEU A 45 -2.09 14.73 -16.84
CA LEU A 45 -1.32 15.20 -15.68
C LEU A 45 -0.13 14.28 -15.38
N ASN A 46 -0.36 12.96 -15.37
CA ASN A 46 0.63 11.97 -15.02
C ASN A 46 1.69 11.78 -16.13
N ILE A 47 1.35 11.99 -17.40
CA ILE A 47 2.34 12.06 -18.49
C ILE A 47 3.33 13.19 -18.24
N VAL A 48 2.84 14.38 -17.84
CA VAL A 48 3.69 15.53 -17.53
C VAL A 48 4.53 15.27 -16.28
N TYR A 49 3.92 14.69 -15.23
CA TYR A 49 4.64 14.32 -14.02
C TYR A 49 5.74 13.28 -14.28
N LYS A 50 5.46 12.24 -15.08
CA LYS A 50 6.45 11.22 -15.47
C LYS A 50 7.63 11.83 -16.23
N LYS A 51 7.38 12.75 -17.16
CA LYS A 51 8.44 13.48 -17.86
C LYS A 51 9.33 14.25 -16.89
N HIS A 52 8.73 14.92 -15.91
CA HIS A 52 9.48 15.65 -14.88
C HIS A 52 10.37 14.72 -14.04
N LEU A 53 9.83 13.57 -13.60
CA LEU A 53 10.61 12.56 -12.86
C LEU A 53 11.81 12.05 -13.69
N ASN A 54 11.60 11.78 -14.98
CA ASN A 54 12.67 11.32 -15.86
C ASN A 54 13.74 12.39 -16.12
N ASN A 55 13.35 13.66 -16.24
CA ASN A 55 14.30 14.76 -16.45
C ASN A 55 15.20 14.98 -15.23
N HIS A 56 14.67 14.82 -14.01
CA HIS A 56 15.49 14.81 -12.80
C HIS A 56 16.54 13.69 -12.78
N ILE A 57 16.25 12.55 -13.41
CA ILE A 57 17.19 11.43 -13.55
C ILE A 57 18.22 11.70 -14.67
N MET A 58 17.82 12.34 -15.77
CA MET A 58 18.68 12.59 -16.95
C MET A 58 19.62 13.79 -16.79
N ASN A 59 19.29 14.77 -15.94
CA ASN A 59 20.13 15.94 -15.66
C ASN A 59 21.45 15.59 -14.94
N THR A 60 21.71 14.31 -14.65
CA THR A 60 23.01 13.80 -14.19
C THR A 60 23.95 13.40 -15.33
N SER A 61 23.56 13.59 -16.61
CA SER A 61 24.40 13.34 -17.78
C SER A 61 24.34 14.53 -18.76
N PRO A 62 25.48 15.08 -19.22
CA PRO A 62 25.48 16.29 -20.05
C PRO A 62 25.03 15.99 -21.49
N LEU A 63 23.99 16.67 -21.97
CA LEU A 63 23.52 16.61 -23.36
C LEU A 63 24.06 17.80 -24.21
N PRO A 64 24.14 17.65 -25.56
CA PRO A 64 24.61 18.72 -26.46
C PRO A 64 23.64 19.91 -26.59
N ASN A 65 24.22 21.11 -26.66
CA ASN A 65 23.56 22.43 -26.54
C ASN A 65 22.45 22.74 -27.57
N ASP A 66 22.53 22.24 -28.80
CA ASP A 66 21.59 22.62 -29.88
C ASP A 66 20.19 22.00 -29.74
N TYR A 67 20.08 20.87 -29.02
CA TYR A 67 18.80 20.24 -28.71
C TYR A 67 18.11 20.82 -27.46
N MET A 68 18.82 21.62 -26.66
CA MET A 68 18.28 22.19 -25.42
C MET A 68 17.30 23.34 -25.69
N ILE A 69 17.61 24.21 -26.66
CA ILE A 69 16.84 25.44 -26.91
C ILE A 69 15.41 25.14 -27.43
N VAL A 70 15.25 24.10 -28.25
CA VAL A 70 13.93 23.69 -28.75
C VAL A 70 13.13 22.96 -27.66
N ALA A 71 13.79 22.12 -26.84
CA ALA A 71 13.17 21.39 -25.75
C ALA A 71 12.65 22.30 -24.62
N GLU A 72 13.36 23.39 -24.31
CA GLU A 72 12.95 24.38 -23.29
C GLU A 72 11.67 25.13 -23.66
N SER A 73 11.42 25.34 -24.96
CA SER A 73 10.27 26.12 -25.45
C SER A 73 8.91 25.43 -25.32
N LEU A 74 8.90 24.09 -25.21
CA LEU A 74 7.70 23.23 -25.14
C LEU A 74 7.56 22.49 -23.80
N GLN A 75 8.43 22.77 -22.84
CA GLN A 75 8.38 22.11 -21.54
C GLN A 75 7.19 22.62 -20.73
N CYS A 76 6.38 21.69 -20.20
CA CYS A 76 5.36 22.03 -19.23
C CYS A 76 6.00 22.77 -18.06
N LYS A 77 5.44 23.93 -17.73
CA LYS A 77 5.98 24.84 -16.71
C LYS A 77 5.45 24.54 -15.33
N VAL A 78 4.41 23.71 -15.25
CA VAL A 78 3.76 23.28 -14.03
C VAL A 78 3.71 21.77 -14.00
N VAL A 79 4.03 21.23 -12.82
CA VAL A 79 3.98 19.81 -12.53
C VAL A 79 3.03 19.63 -11.35
N ILE A 80 2.11 18.69 -11.49
CA ILE A 80 1.17 18.29 -10.45
C ILE A 80 1.65 16.95 -9.92
N GLU A 81 2.07 16.92 -8.65
CA GLU A 81 2.56 15.73 -7.97
C GLU A 81 1.41 14.97 -7.28
N GLN A 82 1.67 13.74 -6.85
CA GLN A 82 0.68 12.91 -6.15
C GLN A 82 0.16 13.59 -4.88
N LEU A 83 1.04 14.26 -4.12
CA LEU A 83 0.68 14.99 -2.91
C LEU A 83 -0.25 16.18 -3.21
N ASP A 84 -0.06 16.87 -4.35
CA ASP A 84 -0.90 18.00 -4.74
C ASP A 84 -2.34 17.55 -5.00
N VAL A 85 -2.52 16.47 -5.77
CA VAL A 85 -3.83 15.88 -6.04
C VAL A 85 -4.47 15.40 -4.74
N TYR A 86 -3.70 14.76 -3.88
CA TYR A 86 -4.19 14.29 -2.59
C TYR A 86 -4.71 15.44 -1.71
N MET A 87 -3.89 16.45 -1.45
CA MET A 87 -4.24 17.59 -0.60
C MET A 87 -5.40 18.42 -1.15
N HIS A 88 -5.39 18.70 -2.45
CA HIS A 88 -6.33 19.65 -3.03
C HIS A 88 -7.62 19.01 -3.53
N VAL A 89 -7.57 17.76 -3.97
CA VAL A 89 -8.71 17.06 -4.58
C VAL A 89 -9.24 15.98 -3.66
N PHE A 90 -8.41 15.02 -3.24
CA PHE A 90 -8.91 13.83 -2.55
C PHE A 90 -9.36 14.09 -1.12
N VAL A 91 -8.68 14.96 -0.36
CA VAL A 91 -9.15 15.36 0.97
C VAL A 91 -10.60 15.87 0.90
N LYS A 92 -10.88 16.81 -0.01
CA LYS A 92 -12.23 17.38 -0.18
C LYS A 92 -13.23 16.37 -0.75
N LEU A 93 -12.77 15.41 -1.55
CA LEU A 93 -13.60 14.33 -2.07
C LEU A 93 -14.04 13.37 -0.94
N VAL A 94 -13.14 13.04 -0.02
CA VAL A 94 -13.45 12.21 1.16
C VAL A 94 -14.34 12.98 2.15
N ASP A 95 -14.11 14.27 2.36
CA ASP A 95 -15.02 15.08 3.19
C ASP A 95 -16.45 15.04 2.63
N LYS A 96 -16.60 15.09 1.30
CA LYS A 96 -17.91 14.96 0.65
C LYS A 96 -18.49 13.56 0.79
N LEU A 97 -17.65 12.53 0.76
CA LEU A 97 -18.04 11.13 0.90
C LEU A 97 -18.71 10.83 2.26
N GLU A 98 -18.17 11.39 3.33
CA GLU A 98 -18.73 11.21 4.68
C GLU A 98 -20.09 11.89 4.82
N ASN A 99 -20.28 13.02 4.12
CA ASN A 99 -21.46 13.86 4.22
C ASN A 99 -22.60 13.48 3.25
N THR A 100 -22.34 12.65 2.22
CA THR A 100 -23.34 12.33 1.18
C THR A 100 -23.48 10.83 0.94
N LYS A 101 -24.71 10.30 1.00
CA LYS A 101 -24.97 8.85 0.86
C LYS A 101 -24.94 8.36 -0.59
N ASP A 102 -25.26 9.20 -1.57
CA ASP A 102 -25.58 8.75 -2.93
C ASP A 102 -24.35 8.57 -3.85
N ASP A 103 -23.15 9.02 -3.46
CA ASP A 103 -21.98 9.11 -4.37
C ASP A 103 -20.77 8.27 -3.98
N LYS A 104 -20.99 7.28 -3.11
CA LYS A 104 -19.94 6.46 -2.52
C LYS A 104 -19.09 5.71 -3.53
N LYS A 105 -19.77 5.04 -4.48
CA LYS A 105 -19.10 4.27 -5.54
C LYS A 105 -18.31 5.18 -6.48
N PHE A 106 -18.86 6.34 -6.83
CA PHE A 106 -18.21 7.27 -7.76
C PHE A 106 -16.89 7.82 -7.18
N THR A 107 -16.88 8.15 -5.88
CA THR A 107 -15.67 8.59 -5.17
C THR A 107 -14.56 7.54 -5.23
N VAL A 108 -14.89 6.28 -4.90
CA VAL A 108 -13.93 5.18 -4.99
C VAL A 108 -13.47 4.99 -6.44
N SER A 109 -14.37 5.07 -7.43
CA SER A 109 -14.01 4.96 -8.85
C SER A 109 -13.01 6.03 -9.27
N ILE A 110 -13.15 7.29 -8.83
CA ILE A 110 -12.19 8.36 -9.16
C ILE A 110 -10.80 8.04 -8.62
N LEU A 111 -10.71 7.56 -7.37
CA LEU A 111 -9.43 7.21 -6.76
C LEU A 111 -8.76 6.02 -7.46
N VAL A 112 -9.56 4.99 -7.81
CA VAL A 112 -9.09 3.85 -8.59
C VAL A 112 -8.62 4.29 -9.98
N GLU A 113 -9.33 5.22 -10.61
CA GLU A 113 -8.96 5.76 -11.92
C GLU A 113 -7.62 6.52 -11.86
N TYR A 114 -7.37 7.26 -10.78
CA TYR A 114 -6.08 7.91 -10.58
C TYR A 114 -4.94 6.90 -10.37
N ILE A 115 -5.17 5.88 -9.54
CA ILE A 115 -4.21 4.78 -9.33
C ILE A 115 -3.93 4.03 -10.64
N ARG A 116 -4.95 3.77 -11.45
CA ARG A 116 -4.81 3.20 -12.81
C ARG A 116 -3.90 4.09 -13.64
N SER A 117 -4.19 5.39 -13.72
CA SER A 117 -3.40 6.34 -14.50
C SER A 117 -1.92 6.38 -14.07
N LEU A 118 -1.62 6.37 -12.77
CA LEU A 118 -0.25 6.28 -12.25
C LEU A 118 0.44 4.97 -12.67
N THR A 119 -0.28 3.86 -12.57
CA THR A 119 0.21 2.52 -12.92
C THR A 119 0.55 2.42 -14.41
N ASP A 120 -0.35 2.89 -15.28
CA ASP A 120 -0.18 2.87 -16.74
C ASP A 120 1.00 3.74 -17.18
N ASN A 121 1.21 4.87 -16.50
CA ASN A 121 2.37 5.76 -16.72
C ASN A 121 3.67 5.27 -16.03
N LYS A 122 3.67 4.09 -15.40
CA LYS A 122 4.82 3.52 -14.69
C LYS A 122 5.39 4.47 -13.63
N ILE A 123 4.50 5.11 -12.88
CA ILE A 123 4.84 5.97 -11.75
C ILE A 123 4.66 5.15 -10.47
N THR A 124 5.66 5.16 -9.59
CA THR A 124 5.55 4.52 -8.28
C THR A 124 4.46 5.23 -7.49
N ILE A 125 3.48 4.46 -7.02
CA ILE A 125 2.35 4.98 -6.24
C ILE A 125 2.81 5.19 -4.80
N GLU A 126 2.58 6.39 -4.28
CA GLU A 126 2.90 6.72 -2.89
C GLU A 126 1.97 6.01 -1.92
N HIS A 127 2.53 5.54 -0.79
CA HIS A 127 1.81 4.68 0.16
C HIS A 127 0.51 5.32 0.71
N PHE A 128 0.48 6.64 0.88
CA PHE A 128 -0.70 7.35 1.39
C PHE A 128 -1.93 7.23 0.46
N LEU A 129 -1.74 6.98 -0.84
CA LEU A 129 -2.85 6.77 -1.77
C LEU A 129 -3.51 5.41 -1.55
N TYR A 130 -2.74 4.38 -1.21
CA TYR A 130 -3.29 3.07 -0.85
C TYR A 130 -4.02 3.10 0.48
N GLU A 131 -3.47 3.80 1.47
CA GLU A 131 -4.14 4.03 2.75
C GLU A 131 -5.48 4.73 2.54
N LEU A 132 -5.50 5.82 1.76
CA LEU A 132 -6.72 6.53 1.39
C LEU A 132 -7.75 5.60 0.72
N LEU A 133 -7.31 4.77 -0.23
CA LEU A 133 -8.18 3.83 -0.96
C LEU A 133 -8.80 2.80 -0.02
N ILE A 134 -7.99 2.20 0.85
CA ILE A 134 -8.46 1.21 1.82
C ILE A 134 -9.50 1.85 2.75
N ASN A 135 -9.21 3.03 3.30
CA ASN A 135 -10.12 3.76 4.18
C ASN A 135 -11.45 4.09 3.46
N CYS A 136 -11.38 4.54 2.20
CA CYS A 136 -12.58 4.78 1.40
C CYS A 136 -13.41 3.51 1.17
N LEU A 137 -12.77 2.37 0.88
CA LEU A 137 -13.47 1.10 0.67
C LEU A 137 -14.16 0.63 1.96
N VAL A 138 -13.50 0.76 3.11
CA VAL A 138 -14.05 0.39 4.43
C VAL A 138 -15.24 1.27 4.80
N ILE A 139 -15.10 2.60 4.70
CA ILE A 139 -16.18 3.57 5.00
C ILE A 139 -17.43 3.28 4.15
N ASN A 140 -17.21 2.80 2.93
CA ASN A 140 -18.28 2.45 1.99
C ASN A 140 -18.75 1.00 2.07
N LYS A 141 -18.19 0.19 2.98
CA LYS A 141 -18.48 -1.24 3.15
C LYS A 141 -18.26 -2.04 1.84
N MET A 142 -17.35 -1.59 0.99
CA MET A 142 -16.96 -2.23 -0.28
C MET A 142 -15.91 -3.33 -0.04
N TYR A 143 -16.22 -4.25 0.87
CA TYR A 143 -15.25 -5.24 1.34
C TYR A 143 -14.83 -6.25 0.28
N TYR A 144 -15.73 -6.58 -0.65
CA TYR A 144 -15.40 -7.45 -1.78
C TYR A 144 -14.31 -6.82 -2.67
N GLN A 145 -14.46 -5.53 -3.01
CA GLN A 145 -13.48 -4.79 -3.78
C GLN A 145 -12.16 -4.65 -3.03
N LEU A 146 -12.20 -4.38 -1.73
CA LEU A 146 -11.00 -4.36 -0.88
C LEU A 146 -10.26 -5.71 -0.94
N HIS A 147 -10.99 -6.81 -0.78
CA HIS A 147 -10.43 -8.15 -0.85
C HIS A 147 -9.75 -8.40 -2.21
N GLN A 148 -10.45 -8.11 -3.32
CA GLN A 148 -9.90 -8.27 -4.67
C GLN A 148 -8.65 -7.42 -4.90
N MET A 149 -8.66 -6.15 -4.48
CA MET A 149 -7.53 -5.24 -4.71
C MET A 149 -6.27 -5.67 -3.98
N VAL A 150 -6.40 -6.25 -2.77
CA VAL A 150 -5.26 -6.81 -2.03
C VAL A 150 -4.84 -8.16 -2.62
N GLN A 151 -5.80 -9.04 -2.94
CA GLN A 151 -5.53 -10.37 -3.47
C GLN A 151 -4.84 -10.33 -4.84
N TYR A 152 -5.23 -9.40 -5.71
CA TYR A 152 -4.64 -9.22 -7.04
C TYR A 152 -3.48 -8.21 -7.06
N HIS A 153 -2.93 -7.82 -5.90
CA HIS A 153 -1.79 -6.91 -5.76
C HIS A 153 -1.96 -5.55 -6.46
N ILE A 154 -3.20 -5.06 -6.58
CA ILE A 154 -3.46 -3.67 -6.98
C ILE A 154 -2.95 -2.74 -5.87
N VAL A 155 -3.21 -3.12 -4.61
CA VAL A 155 -2.55 -2.55 -3.44
C VAL A 155 -1.20 -3.24 -3.27
N ILE A 156 -0.11 -2.46 -3.29
CA ILE A 156 1.24 -2.99 -3.11
C ILE A 156 1.43 -3.43 -1.66
N ASP A 157 2.01 -4.62 -1.48
CA ASP A 157 2.29 -5.16 -0.16
C ASP A 157 3.29 -4.27 0.60
N SER A 158 2.96 -3.96 1.86
CA SER A 158 3.88 -3.25 2.75
C SER A 158 3.50 -3.48 4.21
N LYS A 159 4.47 -3.41 5.12
CA LYS A 159 4.22 -3.58 6.57
C LYS A 159 3.19 -2.56 7.09
N PRO A 160 3.26 -1.25 6.75
CA PRO A 160 2.26 -0.28 7.22
C PRO A 160 0.83 -0.61 6.77
N LEU A 161 0.65 -1.05 5.52
CA LEU A 161 -0.69 -1.41 5.02
C LEU A 161 -1.21 -2.71 5.63
N ALA A 162 -0.34 -3.67 5.95
CA ALA A 162 -0.75 -4.85 6.71
C ALA A 162 -1.20 -4.49 8.14
N CYS A 163 -0.49 -3.58 8.81
CA CYS A 163 -0.91 -3.04 10.11
C CYS A 163 -2.28 -2.33 10.01
N LEU A 164 -2.50 -1.55 8.95
CA LEU A 164 -3.80 -0.95 8.68
C LEU A 164 -4.88 -2.04 8.54
N LEU A 165 -4.66 -3.08 7.74
CA LEU A 165 -5.60 -4.19 7.59
C LEU A 165 -5.91 -4.92 8.91
N LEU A 166 -4.90 -5.11 9.77
CA LEU A 166 -5.11 -5.69 11.11
C LEU A 166 -6.02 -4.81 11.97
N SER A 167 -5.87 -3.49 11.92
CA SER A 167 -6.73 -2.56 12.66
C SER A 167 -8.20 -2.62 12.22
N LEU A 168 -8.46 -3.07 10.99
CA LEU A 168 -9.79 -3.18 10.39
C LEU A 168 -10.51 -4.48 10.73
N GLU A 169 -9.87 -5.42 11.43
CA GLU A 169 -10.43 -6.74 11.72
C GLU A 169 -11.81 -6.69 12.40
N SER A 170 -11.99 -5.75 13.34
CA SER A 170 -13.25 -5.61 14.08
C SER A 170 -14.43 -5.23 13.17
N LEU A 171 -14.17 -4.56 12.05
CA LEU A 171 -15.16 -4.14 11.06
C LEU A 171 -15.32 -5.18 9.94
N TYR A 172 -14.21 -5.83 9.56
CA TYR A 172 -14.15 -6.82 8.51
C TYR A 172 -13.19 -7.94 8.91
N SER A 173 -13.74 -8.99 9.52
CA SER A 173 -12.97 -10.12 10.06
C SER A 173 -11.95 -10.74 9.08
N PRO A 174 -12.23 -10.89 7.77
CA PRO A 174 -11.25 -11.38 6.80
C PRO A 174 -10.01 -10.49 6.61
N ALA A 175 -10.05 -9.21 7.02
CA ALA A 175 -8.91 -8.30 6.94
C ALA A 175 -7.68 -8.84 7.69
N HIS A 176 -7.90 -9.60 8.77
CA HIS A 176 -6.81 -10.25 9.49
C HIS A 176 -6.01 -11.22 8.62
N GLN A 177 -6.71 -12.11 7.88
CA GLN A 177 -6.03 -13.06 7.01
C GLN A 177 -5.37 -12.35 5.84
N MET A 178 -6.03 -11.32 5.27
CA MET A 178 -5.45 -10.50 4.20
C MET A 178 -4.14 -9.82 4.65
N ALA A 179 -4.08 -9.34 5.89
CA ALA A 179 -2.87 -8.75 6.45
C ALA A 179 -1.76 -9.79 6.61
N LEU A 180 -2.08 -10.98 7.15
CA LEU A 180 -1.11 -12.08 7.27
C LEU A 180 -0.59 -12.53 5.91
N ASP A 181 -1.45 -12.65 4.91
CA ASP A 181 -1.07 -13.00 3.54
C ASP A 181 -0.15 -11.93 2.93
N MET A 182 -0.44 -10.64 3.17
CA MET A 182 0.40 -9.52 2.76
C MET A 182 1.78 -9.58 3.42
N LEU A 183 1.86 -9.76 4.75
CA LEU A 183 3.13 -9.88 5.46
C LEU A 183 3.94 -11.09 4.98
N HIS A 184 3.26 -12.22 4.75
CA HIS A 184 3.90 -13.44 4.28
C HIS A 184 4.57 -13.24 2.92
N ARG A 185 3.91 -12.53 1.98
CA ARG A 185 4.46 -12.25 0.65
C ARG A 185 5.68 -11.34 0.67
N LEU A 186 5.82 -10.46 1.67
CA LEU A 186 6.99 -9.59 1.82
C LEU A 186 8.29 -10.32 2.13
N ASN A 187 8.21 -11.54 2.67
CA ASN A 187 9.36 -12.38 3.07
C ASN A 187 10.42 -11.71 3.99
N THR A 188 10.08 -10.55 4.55
CA THR A 188 10.92 -9.73 5.44
C THR A 188 10.17 -9.35 6.71
N ALA A 189 8.95 -9.87 6.88
CA ALA A 189 8.02 -9.52 7.95
C ALA A 189 7.74 -10.70 8.90
N HIS A 190 8.72 -11.59 9.08
CA HIS A 190 8.52 -12.81 9.86
C HIS A 190 8.25 -12.54 11.34
N GLU A 191 8.93 -11.55 11.92
CA GLU A 191 8.73 -11.15 13.31
C GLU A 191 7.31 -10.62 13.52
N GLU A 192 6.85 -9.75 12.62
CA GLU A 192 5.50 -9.18 12.66
C GLU A 192 4.42 -10.27 12.53
N ILE A 193 4.60 -11.26 11.66
CA ILE A 193 3.68 -12.40 11.55
C ILE A 193 3.57 -13.16 12.86
N VAL A 194 4.70 -13.42 13.51
CA VAL A 194 4.74 -14.12 14.80
C VAL A 194 4.02 -13.30 15.88
N GLU A 195 4.30 -12.01 15.98
CA GLU A 195 3.64 -11.11 16.93
C GLU A 195 2.13 -11.08 16.73
N VAL A 196 1.66 -11.03 15.49
CA VAL A 196 0.24 -11.05 15.15
C VAL A 196 -0.42 -12.36 15.60
N LEU A 197 0.19 -13.51 15.32
CA LEU A 197 -0.33 -14.82 15.74
C LEU A 197 -0.37 -14.95 17.27
N LEU A 198 0.68 -14.50 17.95
CA LEU A 198 0.77 -14.53 19.41
C LEU A 198 -0.25 -13.62 20.08
N SER A 199 -0.52 -12.43 19.53
CA SER A 199 -1.53 -11.50 20.04
C SER A 199 -2.93 -12.14 20.10
N LYS A 200 -3.21 -13.09 19.20
CA LYS A 200 -4.44 -13.89 19.16
C LYS A 200 -4.39 -15.20 19.91
N LYS A 201 -3.35 -15.43 20.72
CA LYS A 201 -3.11 -16.68 21.44
C LYS A 201 -3.00 -17.91 20.50
N GLN A 202 -2.63 -17.70 19.24
CA GLN A 202 -2.37 -18.78 18.28
C GLN A 202 -0.95 -19.33 18.46
N VAL A 203 -0.72 -20.01 19.59
CA VAL A 203 0.60 -20.53 20.00
C VAL A 203 1.11 -21.62 19.05
N ILE A 204 0.27 -22.56 18.63
CA ILE A 204 0.71 -23.65 17.75
C ILE A 204 1.04 -23.15 16.33
N PRO A 205 0.20 -22.31 15.68
CA PRO A 205 0.56 -21.72 14.38
C PRO A 205 1.83 -20.87 14.42
N SER A 206 1.99 -20.03 15.45
CA SER A 206 3.20 -19.20 15.60
C SER A 206 4.45 -20.06 15.79
N MET A 207 4.41 -21.05 16.68
CA MET A 207 5.53 -21.98 16.89
C MET A 207 5.90 -22.72 15.61
N ARG A 208 4.92 -23.27 14.86
CA ARG A 208 5.17 -23.93 13.57
C ARG A 208 5.80 -22.98 12.55
N TYR A 209 5.34 -21.73 12.50
CA TYR A 209 5.88 -20.72 11.60
C TYR A 209 7.34 -20.41 11.94
N MET A 210 7.63 -20.12 13.21
CA MET A 210 9.00 -19.86 13.68
C MET A 210 9.92 -21.06 13.46
N SER A 211 9.40 -22.28 13.66
CA SER A 211 10.08 -23.53 13.41
C SER A 211 10.50 -23.68 11.95
N LYS A 212 9.61 -23.33 11.01
CA LYS A 212 9.88 -23.36 9.56
C LYS A 212 10.91 -22.30 9.13
N HIS A 213 10.95 -21.15 9.79
CA HIS A 213 11.82 -20.03 9.45
C HIS A 213 13.09 -19.94 10.33
N ASN A 214 13.40 -20.96 11.13
CA ASN A 214 14.56 -21.02 12.04
C ASN A 214 14.67 -19.83 13.02
N MET A 215 13.52 -19.37 13.52
CA MET A 215 13.44 -18.22 14.44
C MET A 215 13.28 -18.63 15.91
N LEU A 216 13.35 -19.93 16.22
CA LEU A 216 13.21 -20.42 17.58
C LEU A 216 14.56 -20.33 18.31
N ASP A 217 14.58 -19.50 19.34
CA ASP A 217 15.67 -19.35 20.30
C ASP A 217 15.13 -19.45 21.74
N HIS A 218 16.02 -19.35 22.72
CA HIS A 218 15.62 -19.42 24.13
C HIS A 218 14.66 -18.29 24.53
N SER A 219 14.80 -17.10 23.93
CA SER A 219 13.98 -15.93 24.27
C SER A 219 12.54 -16.10 23.78
N THR A 220 12.36 -16.56 22.55
CA THR A 220 11.07 -16.78 21.91
C THR A 220 10.34 -18.00 22.47
N TYR A 221 11.06 -19.06 22.85
CA TYR A 221 10.46 -20.18 23.57
C TYR A 221 9.85 -19.77 24.91
N ARG A 222 10.54 -18.88 25.64
CA ARG A 222 10.03 -18.35 26.91
C ARG A 222 8.71 -17.60 26.69
N LYS A 223 8.66 -16.72 25.68
CA LYS A 223 7.44 -15.99 25.29
C LYS A 223 6.30 -16.96 24.93
N LEU A 224 6.57 -17.99 24.14
CA LEU A 224 5.58 -19.03 23.78
C LEU A 224 5.04 -19.75 25.02
N THR A 225 5.92 -20.12 25.96
CA THR A 225 5.54 -20.84 27.18
C THR A 225 4.69 -19.96 28.10
N GLU A 226 5.05 -18.69 28.28
CA GLU A 226 4.28 -17.73 29.07
C GLU A 226 2.86 -17.54 28.49
N ILE A 227 2.74 -17.41 27.17
CA ILE A 227 1.45 -17.29 26.49
C ILE A 227 0.66 -18.61 26.58
N ALA A 228 1.30 -19.77 26.41
CA ALA A 228 0.65 -21.07 26.55
C ALA A 228 0.07 -21.29 27.96
N ILE A 229 0.82 -20.91 29.01
CA ILE A 229 0.34 -20.95 30.40
C ILE A 229 -0.88 -20.05 30.58
N SER A 230 -0.87 -18.86 30.00
CA SER A 230 -2.01 -17.92 30.08
C SER A 230 -3.28 -18.37 29.33
N THR A 231 -3.17 -19.41 28.49
CA THR A 231 -4.27 -19.93 27.66
C THR A 231 -5.04 -21.07 28.36
N ASP A 232 -4.60 -21.50 29.55
CA ASP A 232 -5.19 -22.56 30.39
C ASP A 232 -5.49 -23.90 29.66
N ASN A 233 -4.77 -24.14 28.56
CA ASN A 233 -4.95 -25.33 27.73
C ASN A 233 -3.72 -26.24 27.84
N SER A 234 -3.85 -27.27 28.68
CA SER A 234 -2.80 -28.26 28.96
C SER A 234 -2.19 -28.89 27.70
N LYS A 235 -2.96 -29.05 26.62
CA LYS A 235 -2.47 -29.62 25.35
C LYS A 235 -1.49 -28.68 24.63
N ILE A 236 -1.75 -27.38 24.64
CA ILE A 236 -0.88 -26.38 24.00
C ILE A 236 0.46 -26.33 24.74
N LEU A 237 0.41 -26.32 26.07
CA LEU A 237 1.62 -26.34 26.91
C LEU A 237 2.46 -27.60 26.68
N HIS A 238 1.83 -28.76 26.53
CA HIS A 238 2.52 -30.01 26.24
C HIS A 238 3.22 -29.96 24.87
N SER A 239 2.49 -29.56 23.82
CA SER A 239 3.05 -29.47 22.47
C SER A 239 4.20 -28.47 22.37
N THR A 240 4.12 -27.33 23.07
CA THR A 240 5.23 -26.36 23.13
C THR A 240 6.46 -26.96 23.80
N LYS A 241 6.29 -27.70 24.91
CA LYS A 241 7.41 -28.36 25.60
C LYS A 241 8.04 -29.48 24.79
N GLU A 242 7.23 -30.31 24.12
CA GLU A 242 7.74 -31.40 23.27
C GLU A 242 8.61 -30.88 22.13
N GLU A 243 8.17 -29.83 21.42
CA GLU A 243 8.91 -29.29 20.27
C GLU A 243 10.27 -28.69 20.69
N PHE A 244 10.36 -28.14 21.90
CA PHE A 244 11.62 -27.67 22.48
C PHE A 244 12.57 -28.79 22.87
N VAL A 245 12.04 -29.87 23.46
CA VAL A 245 12.84 -31.05 23.81
C VAL A 245 13.38 -31.72 22.55
N GLN A 246 12.54 -31.90 21.52
CA GLN A 246 12.95 -32.48 20.26
C GLN A 246 14.09 -31.68 19.61
N ARG A 247 14.01 -30.34 19.58
CA ARG A 247 15.11 -29.51 19.02
C ARG A 247 16.39 -29.54 19.84
N LYS A 248 16.32 -29.54 21.17
CA LYS A 248 17.52 -29.71 22.01
C LYS A 248 18.23 -31.03 21.72
N VAL A 249 17.48 -32.09 21.46
CA VAL A 249 18.03 -33.39 21.07
C VAL A 249 18.67 -33.30 19.67
N THR A 250 17.99 -32.71 18.68
CA THR A 250 18.56 -32.55 17.33
C THR A 250 19.80 -31.65 17.29
N SER A 251 19.83 -30.54 18.05
CA SER A 251 20.99 -29.65 18.15
C SER A 251 22.18 -30.30 18.87
N ASN A 252 21.94 -31.21 19.82
CA ASN A 252 23.02 -31.97 20.46
C ASN A 252 23.55 -33.10 19.55
N ASP A 253 22.70 -33.73 18.76
CA ASP A 253 23.12 -34.76 17.79
C ASP A 253 23.98 -34.19 16.63
N GLU A 254 23.75 -32.93 16.23
CA GLU A 254 24.60 -32.23 15.25
C GLU A 254 25.99 -31.84 15.81
N LEU A 255 26.13 -31.72 17.13
CA LEU A 255 27.43 -31.45 17.78
C LEU A 255 28.26 -32.74 17.96
N ASP A 256 27.62 -33.89 18.15
CA ASP A 256 28.31 -35.18 18.36
C ASP A 256 28.85 -35.83 17.08
N THR A 257 28.40 -35.38 15.89
CA THR A 257 28.90 -35.89 14.60
C THR A 257 30.19 -35.22 14.12
N ASN A 258 30.61 -34.10 14.72
CA ASN A 258 31.85 -33.38 14.36
C ASN A 258 33.07 -33.71 15.25
N THR A 259 32.95 -34.65 16.19
CA THR A 259 34.05 -35.02 17.11
C THR A 259 34.65 -36.40 16.87
N LYS A 260 34.36 -37.03 15.72
CA LYS A 260 35.00 -38.27 15.29
C LYS A 260 35.59 -38.11 13.89
N GLY A 261 36.70 -37.38 13.81
CA GLY A 261 37.62 -37.30 12.67
C GLY A 261 39.04 -37.23 13.18
#